data_AF-A0A964QG97-F1
#
_entry.id   AF-A0A964QG97-F1
#
_cell.length_a   1.000
_cell.length_b   1.000
_cell.length_c   1.000
_cell.angle_alpha   90.00
_cell.angle_beta   90.00
_cell.angle_gamma   90.00
#
_symmetry.space_group_name_H-M   'P 1'
#
loop_
_entity.id
_entity.type
_entity.pdbx_description
1 polymer ?
#
loop_
_entity_poly.entity_id
_entity_poly.type
_entity_poly.pdbx_seq_one_letter_code
_entity_poly.pdbx_strand_id
1 'polypeptide(L)'
;MAILSPAYDNKITRKYSARTIEHKMENKTALQEELGWVAEPKQPVVCISTGMTDVLGGALMEGVMEGLLELPVSIVIRGRGSKKYGEFFVELAKKHSHRVAIVPDDEEHLRSLLAGSDIALFFSESDPTDIENALRYGTIPVSLPSELLANYNPVQESGNAFVYENASAWLCFGSLVRALETFKFPYDWRTIQKNAIESMDRKTAVDQKDGE
;
A
#
# COMPACT_ATOMS: atom_id res chain seq x y z
N MET A 1 19.36 9.32 -1.63
CA MET A 1 18.07 9.69 -1.01
C MET A 1 18.06 9.14 0.41
N ALA A 2 17.52 9.87 1.38
CA ALA A 2 17.39 9.36 2.74
C ALA A 2 16.38 8.19 2.73
N ILE A 3 16.73 7.09 3.39
CA ILE A 3 15.86 5.92 3.54
C ILE A 3 14.60 6.34 4.31
N LEU A 4 13.42 6.10 3.74
CA LEU A 4 12.15 6.35 4.44
C LEU A 4 11.98 5.32 5.56
N SER A 5 11.67 5.76 6.78
CA SER A 5 11.39 4.85 7.90
C SER A 5 10.39 5.48 8.86
N PRO A 6 9.24 4.82 9.13
CA PRO A 6 8.25 5.36 10.06
C PRO A 6 8.77 5.50 11.51
N ALA A 7 9.90 4.87 11.85
CA ALA A 7 10.51 4.98 13.17
C ALA A 7 11.19 6.34 13.39
N TYR A 8 11.64 6.98 12.30
CA TYR A 8 12.39 8.23 12.33
C TYR A 8 11.71 9.35 11.55
N ASP A 9 10.60 9.08 10.88
CA ASP A 9 9.88 10.05 10.09
C ASP A 9 9.14 11.07 10.97
N ASN A 10 9.58 12.33 10.94
CA ASN A 10 8.92 13.44 11.64
C ASN A 10 7.76 14.05 10.85
N LYS A 11 7.51 13.57 9.63
CA LYS A 11 6.48 14.09 8.72
C LYS A 11 5.20 13.27 8.74
N ILE A 12 5.17 12.16 9.48
CA ILE A 12 3.97 11.36 9.71
C ILE A 12 3.36 11.68 11.08
N THR A 13 2.05 11.50 11.21
CA THR A 13 1.28 11.82 12.43
C THR A 13 1.86 11.14 13.68
N ARG A 14 2.20 9.85 13.56
CA ARG A 14 2.76 9.08 14.68
C ARG A 14 3.85 8.16 14.19
N LYS A 15 5.03 8.26 14.79
CA LYS A 15 6.14 7.33 14.54
C LYS A 15 5.85 5.92 15.04
N TYR A 16 6.31 4.93 14.30
CA TYR A 16 6.16 3.52 14.64
C TYR A 16 7.25 2.63 14.08
N SER A 17 7.31 1.40 14.57
CA SER A 17 8.24 0.36 14.16
C SER A 17 7.49 -0.97 14.09
N ALA A 18 8.15 -2.07 13.70
CA ALA A 18 7.58 -3.41 13.81
C ALA A 18 7.07 -3.73 15.23
N ARG A 19 7.73 -3.20 16.27
CA ARG A 19 7.35 -3.43 17.67
C ARG A 19 6.14 -2.61 18.13
N THR A 20 5.83 -1.52 17.42
CA THR A 20 4.78 -0.55 17.77
C THR A 20 3.82 -0.30 16.62
N ILE A 21 3.58 -1.34 15.81
CA ILE A 21 2.83 -1.26 14.56
C ILE A 21 1.37 -0.78 14.75
N GLU A 22 0.82 -0.96 15.95
CA GLU A 22 -0.50 -0.47 16.34
C GLU A 22 -0.63 1.07 16.20
N HIS A 23 0.47 1.83 16.35
CA HIS A 23 0.47 3.28 16.13
C HIS A 23 0.23 3.66 14.66
N LYS A 24 0.35 2.73 13.70
CA LYS A 24 -0.03 2.96 12.30
C LYS A 24 -1.51 3.36 12.18
N MET A 25 -2.36 2.90 13.11
CA MET A 25 -3.78 3.28 13.16
C MET A 25 -4.00 4.78 13.36
N GLU A 26 -3.12 5.46 14.12
CA GLU A 26 -3.18 6.92 14.30
C GLU A 26 -2.91 7.64 12.97
N ASN A 27 -1.96 7.14 12.17
CA ASN A 27 -1.67 7.67 10.84
C ASN A 27 -2.82 7.42 9.85
N LYS A 28 -3.45 6.24 9.91
CA LYS A 28 -4.63 5.92 9.10
C LYS A 28 -5.80 6.86 9.40
N THR A 29 -6.06 7.09 10.68
CA THR A 29 -7.10 8.02 11.16
C THR A 29 -6.84 9.42 10.64
N ALA A 30 -5.61 9.92 10.80
CA ALA A 30 -5.23 11.24 10.32
C ALA A 30 -5.37 11.37 8.79
N LEU A 31 -4.94 10.36 8.02
CA LEU A 31 -5.12 10.35 6.57
C LEU A 31 -6.61 10.42 6.18
N GLN A 32 -7.48 9.65 6.86
CA GLN A 32 -8.92 9.70 6.62
C GLN A 32 -9.50 11.10 6.93
N GLU A 33 -9.10 11.70 8.04
CA GLU A 33 -9.53 13.05 8.44
C GLU A 33 -9.05 14.14 7.48
N GLU A 34 -7.78 14.09 7.04
CA GLU A 34 -7.19 15.00 6.06
C GLU A 34 -7.94 14.96 4.72
N LEU A 35 -8.43 13.78 4.33
CA LEU A 35 -9.22 13.56 3.12
C LEU A 35 -10.71 13.90 3.29
N GLY A 36 -11.13 14.32 4.49
CA GLY A 36 -12.52 14.63 4.81
C GLY A 36 -13.44 13.40 4.89
N TRP A 37 -12.86 12.22 5.13
CA TRP A 37 -13.59 10.97 5.27
C TRP A 37 -13.98 10.72 6.73
N VAL A 38 -14.95 9.82 6.93
CA VAL A 38 -15.23 9.28 8.26
C VAL A 38 -14.08 8.37 8.65
N ALA A 39 -13.46 8.63 9.80
CA ALA A 39 -12.45 7.77 10.37
C ALA A 39 -13.06 6.41 10.76
N GLU A 40 -12.76 5.37 9.98
CA GLU A 40 -13.24 4.00 10.20
C GLU A 40 -12.04 3.05 10.21
N PRO A 41 -11.52 2.70 11.40
CA PRO A 41 -10.38 1.79 11.57
C PRO A 41 -10.55 0.44 10.86
N LYS A 42 -11.79 -0.08 10.79
CA LYS A 42 -12.09 -1.40 10.21
C LYS A 42 -12.27 -1.39 8.70
N GLN A 43 -12.37 -0.21 8.07
CA GLN A 43 -12.44 -0.09 6.62
C GLN A 43 -11.02 0.00 6.06
N PRO A 44 -10.55 -0.98 5.27
CA PRO A 44 -9.19 -0.96 4.74
C PRO A 44 -8.97 0.21 3.77
N VAL A 45 -7.78 0.81 3.84
CA VAL A 45 -7.32 1.83 2.90
C VAL A 45 -6.32 1.20 1.93
N VAL A 46 -6.67 1.18 0.66
CA VAL A 46 -5.83 0.73 -0.46
C VAL A 46 -5.20 1.95 -1.11
N CYS A 47 -3.88 1.96 -1.26
CA CYS A 47 -3.19 3.00 -2.01
C CYS A 47 -2.66 2.52 -3.35
N ILE A 48 -2.68 3.42 -4.33
CA ILE A 48 -1.93 3.32 -5.58
C ILE A 48 -0.82 4.37 -5.49
N SER A 49 0.28 4.02 -4.82
CA SER A 49 1.36 4.95 -4.44
C SER A 49 2.31 5.33 -5.59
N THR A 50 2.23 4.62 -6.72
CA THR A 50 3.05 4.86 -7.92
C THR A 50 2.45 5.94 -8.84
N GLY A 51 1.18 6.27 -8.63
CA GLY A 51 0.38 6.91 -9.67
C GLY A 51 0.06 5.94 -10.80
N MET A 52 -0.23 6.43 -12.01
CA MET A 52 -0.67 5.55 -13.11
C MET A 52 -0.29 5.99 -14.52
N THR A 53 0.23 5.03 -15.28
CA THR A 53 0.52 5.10 -16.72
C THR A 53 0.24 3.73 -17.33
N ASP A 54 0.37 3.59 -18.65
CA ASP A 54 0.26 2.28 -19.29
C ASP A 54 1.35 1.31 -18.82
N VAL A 55 2.57 1.82 -18.58
CA VAL A 55 3.70 1.03 -18.07
C VAL A 55 3.44 0.55 -16.63
N LEU A 56 2.72 1.34 -15.84
CA LEU A 56 2.29 0.98 -14.48
C LEU A 56 1.05 0.07 -14.44
N GLY A 57 0.65 -0.51 -15.59
CA GLY A 57 -0.45 -1.47 -15.66
C GLY A 57 -1.84 -0.83 -15.70
N GLY A 58 -1.98 0.39 -16.25
CA GLY A 58 -3.26 1.10 -16.28
C GLY A 58 -4.44 0.34 -16.90
N ALA A 59 -4.21 -0.48 -17.93
CA ALA A 59 -5.26 -1.34 -18.50
C ALA A 59 -5.73 -2.43 -17.52
N LEU A 60 -4.80 -2.99 -16.74
CA LEU A 60 -5.13 -3.95 -15.67
C LEU A 60 -5.89 -3.25 -14.54
N MET A 61 -5.46 -2.05 -14.16
CA MET A 61 -6.14 -1.23 -13.15
C MET A 61 -7.60 -0.95 -13.54
N GLU A 62 -7.85 -0.51 -14.78
CA GLU A 62 -9.22 -0.28 -15.29
C GLU A 62 -10.10 -1.54 -15.13
N GLY A 63 -9.56 -2.73 -15.43
CA GLY A 63 -10.28 -4.00 -15.29
C GLY A 63 -10.53 -4.47 -13.85
N VAL A 64 -9.79 -3.96 -12.87
CA VAL A 64 -9.94 -4.31 -11.44
C VAL A 64 -10.79 -3.27 -10.69
N MET A 65 -10.78 -2.02 -11.15
CA MET A 65 -11.36 -0.89 -10.43
C MET A 65 -12.87 -1.03 -10.19
N GLU A 66 -13.63 -1.52 -11.17
CA GLU A 66 -15.08 -1.73 -11.01
C GLU A 66 -15.38 -2.68 -9.86
N GLY A 67 -14.72 -3.84 -9.82
CA GLY A 67 -14.86 -4.79 -8.72
C GLY A 67 -14.37 -4.22 -7.39
N LEU A 68 -13.31 -3.42 -7.39
CA LEU A 68 -12.78 -2.79 -6.17
C LEU A 68 -13.78 -1.79 -5.56
N LEU A 69 -14.50 -1.04 -6.38
CA LEU A 69 -15.51 -0.09 -5.92
C LEU A 69 -16.74 -0.78 -5.30
N GLU A 70 -17.01 -2.04 -5.63
CA GLU A 70 -18.08 -2.82 -4.99
C GLU A 70 -17.70 -3.32 -3.59
N LEU A 71 -16.42 -3.25 -3.22
CA LEU A 71 -15.94 -3.67 -1.90
C LEU A 71 -15.97 -2.51 -0.89
N PRO A 72 -16.09 -2.80 0.42
CA PRO A 72 -16.07 -1.78 1.46
C PRO A 72 -14.62 -1.32 1.74
N VAL A 73 -14.00 -0.66 0.77
CA VAL A 73 -12.63 -0.16 0.84
C VAL A 73 -12.60 1.34 0.55
N SER A 74 -11.58 2.01 1.08
CA SER A 74 -11.19 3.34 0.62
C SER A 74 -9.97 3.25 -0.30
N ILE A 75 -9.89 4.11 -1.30
CA ILE A 75 -8.84 4.12 -2.32
C ILE A 75 -8.17 5.50 -2.35
N VAL A 76 -6.85 5.53 -2.17
CA VAL A 76 -6.08 6.78 -2.26
C VAL A 76 -5.04 6.64 -3.37
N ILE A 77 -5.04 7.57 -4.32
CA ILE A 77 -4.17 7.53 -5.50
C ILE A 77 -3.16 8.67 -5.42
N ARG A 78 -1.88 8.38 -5.68
CA ARG A 78 -0.89 9.44 -5.90
C ARG A 78 -1.14 10.12 -7.24
N GLY A 79 -1.22 11.45 -7.26
CA GLY A 79 -1.52 12.30 -8.41
C GLY A 79 -0.40 12.39 -9.46
N ARG A 80 0.27 11.27 -9.76
CA ARG A 80 1.33 11.13 -10.75
C ARG A 80 0.83 10.28 -11.91
N GLY A 81 1.10 10.66 -13.16
CA GLY A 81 0.70 9.79 -14.29
C GLY A 81 0.37 10.48 -15.60
N SER A 82 -0.25 9.72 -16.50
CA SER A 82 -0.73 10.23 -17.78
C SER A 82 -2.09 10.92 -17.65
N LYS A 83 -2.39 11.83 -18.57
CA LYS A 83 -3.66 12.57 -18.60
C LYS A 83 -4.88 11.63 -18.63
N LYS A 84 -4.82 10.54 -19.40
CA LYS A 84 -5.89 9.52 -19.50
C LYS A 84 -6.30 9.01 -18.12
N TYR A 85 -5.34 8.50 -17.35
CA TYR A 85 -5.62 7.93 -16.03
C TYR A 85 -5.92 9.00 -14.98
N GLY A 86 -5.33 10.19 -15.10
CA GLY A 86 -5.68 11.34 -14.26
C GLY A 86 -7.15 11.74 -14.40
N GLU A 87 -7.68 11.84 -15.61
CA GLU A 87 -9.09 12.14 -15.87
C GLU A 87 -10.00 11.06 -15.27
N PHE A 88 -9.67 9.78 -15.49
CA PHE A 88 -10.38 8.65 -14.90
C PHE A 88 -10.45 8.72 -13.36
N PHE A 89 -9.32 8.93 -12.68
CA PHE A 89 -9.33 9.03 -11.22
C PHE A 89 -10.04 10.27 -10.71
N VAL A 90 -9.97 11.40 -11.43
CA VAL A 90 -10.68 12.62 -11.04
C VAL A 90 -12.19 12.41 -11.10
N GLU A 91 -12.69 11.71 -12.12
CA GLU A 91 -14.11 11.34 -12.21
C GLU A 91 -14.51 10.39 -11.08
N LEU A 92 -13.70 9.38 -10.78
CA LEU A 92 -13.94 8.47 -9.67
C LEU A 92 -13.95 9.17 -8.31
N ALA A 93 -12.97 10.03 -8.04
CA ALA A 93 -12.89 10.79 -6.80
C ALA A 93 -14.06 11.76 -6.64
N LYS A 94 -14.58 12.33 -7.75
CA LYS A 94 -15.82 13.14 -7.71
C LYS A 94 -17.04 12.28 -7.38
N LYS A 95 -17.19 11.12 -8.01
CA LYS A 95 -18.35 10.23 -7.83
C LYS A 95 -18.36 9.53 -6.48
N HIS A 96 -17.19 9.21 -5.93
CA HIS A 96 -17.01 8.45 -4.70
C HIS A 96 -16.17 9.22 -3.67
N SER A 97 -16.38 10.53 -3.54
CA SER A 97 -15.55 11.43 -2.71
C SER A 97 -15.46 11.06 -1.23
N HIS A 98 -16.40 10.26 -0.71
CA HIS A 98 -16.40 9.75 0.66
C HIS A 98 -15.40 8.60 0.90
N ARG A 99 -14.78 8.06 -0.16
CA ARG A 99 -13.85 6.91 -0.07
C ARG A 99 -12.81 6.82 -1.19
N VAL A 100 -12.83 7.71 -2.18
CA VAL A 100 -11.82 7.78 -3.25
C VAL A 100 -11.22 9.18 -3.32
N ALA A 101 -9.90 9.27 -3.23
CA ALA A 101 -9.18 10.54 -3.24
C ALA A 101 -7.87 10.45 -4.03
N ILE A 102 -7.42 11.61 -4.49
CA ILE A 102 -6.13 11.78 -5.14
C ILE A 102 -5.30 12.72 -4.27
N VAL A 103 -4.08 12.30 -3.91
CA VAL A 103 -3.13 13.13 -3.16
C VAL A 103 -2.07 13.72 -4.10
N PRO A 104 -1.50 14.89 -3.80
CA PRO A 104 -0.41 15.48 -4.58
C PRO A 104 0.79 14.54 -4.79
N ASP A 105 1.51 14.76 -5.91
CA ASP A 105 2.75 14.05 -6.23
C ASP A 105 3.96 14.72 -5.57
N ASP A 106 4.05 14.59 -4.25
CA ASP A 106 5.23 15.00 -3.49
C ASP A 106 5.58 14.01 -2.37
N GLU A 107 6.76 14.20 -1.80
CA GLU A 107 7.32 13.28 -0.82
C GLU A 107 6.55 13.28 0.51
N GLU A 108 5.98 14.42 0.92
CA GLU A 108 5.22 14.54 2.16
C GLU A 108 3.91 13.75 2.07
N HIS A 109 3.17 13.92 0.97
CA HIS A 109 1.95 13.16 0.73
C HIS A 109 2.23 11.68 0.47
N LEU A 110 3.35 11.32 -0.17
CA LEU A 110 3.75 9.91 -0.29
C LEU A 110 3.99 9.27 1.08
N ARG A 111 4.67 9.98 2.00
CA ARG A 111 4.90 9.51 3.38
C ARG A 111 3.59 9.32 4.13
N SER A 112 2.68 10.30 4.08
CA SER A 112 1.35 10.20 4.71
C SER A 112 0.53 9.05 4.10
N LEU A 113 0.51 8.95 2.76
CA LEU A 113 -0.15 7.88 2.02
C LEU A 113 0.32 6.50 2.46
N LEU A 114 1.63 6.27 2.51
CA LEU A 114 2.19 4.99 2.94
C LEU A 114 1.95 4.77 4.44
N ALA A 115 2.10 5.78 5.29
CA ALA A 115 1.88 5.63 6.72
C ALA A 115 0.43 5.29 7.07
N GLY A 116 -0.54 5.90 6.39
CA GLY A 116 -1.97 5.73 6.67
C GLY A 116 -2.68 4.63 5.88
N SER A 117 -2.06 4.05 4.84
CA SER A 117 -2.68 2.98 4.06
C SER A 117 -2.36 1.58 4.60
N ASP A 118 -3.27 0.64 4.40
CA ASP A 118 -3.12 -0.76 4.78
C ASP A 118 -2.49 -1.58 3.66
N ILE A 119 -2.96 -1.38 2.42
CA ILE A 119 -2.56 -2.15 1.23
C ILE A 119 -1.96 -1.20 0.19
N ALA A 120 -0.85 -1.59 -0.42
CA ALA A 120 -0.30 -0.94 -1.61
C ALA A 120 -0.58 -1.81 -2.83
N LEU A 121 -1.37 -1.33 -3.78
CA LEU A 121 -1.79 -2.08 -4.95
C LEU A 121 -0.93 -1.69 -6.16
N PHE A 122 -0.22 -2.68 -6.69
CA PHE A 122 0.63 -2.56 -7.86
C PHE A 122 0.03 -3.38 -9.01
N PHE A 123 0.07 -2.86 -10.24
CA PHE A 123 -0.55 -3.51 -11.40
C PHE A 123 0.47 -3.99 -12.45
N SER A 124 1.75 -3.66 -12.26
CA SER A 124 2.85 -4.08 -13.12
C SER A 124 4.03 -4.57 -12.27
N GLU A 125 5.05 -5.09 -12.93
CA GLU A 125 6.37 -5.20 -12.30
C GLU A 125 6.76 -3.80 -11.81
N SER A 126 6.98 -3.69 -10.51
CA SER A 126 7.12 -2.41 -9.83
C SER A 126 8.59 -2.12 -9.54
N ASP A 127 8.94 -0.84 -9.54
CA ASP A 127 10.28 -0.43 -9.15
C ASP A 127 10.58 -0.95 -7.73
N PRO A 128 11.76 -1.57 -7.50
CA PRO A 128 12.12 -2.07 -6.18
C PRO A 128 11.96 -1.03 -5.07
N THR A 129 12.22 0.25 -5.36
CA THR A 129 12.09 1.35 -4.40
C THR A 129 10.65 1.54 -3.93
N ASP A 130 9.66 1.41 -4.83
CA ASP A 130 8.25 1.56 -4.47
C ASP A 130 7.79 0.41 -3.56
N ILE A 131 8.26 -0.82 -3.84
CA ILE A 131 8.02 -1.99 -2.99
C ILE A 131 8.71 -1.83 -1.63
N GLU A 132 9.98 -1.44 -1.61
CA GLU A 132 10.72 -1.20 -0.36
C GLU A 132 10.01 -0.17 0.52
N ASN A 133 9.55 0.93 -0.08
CA ASN A 133 8.83 1.96 0.65
C ASN A 133 7.52 1.41 1.24
N ALA A 134 6.74 0.63 0.48
CA ALA A 134 5.53 0.00 1.01
C ALA A 134 5.85 -0.93 2.21
N LEU A 135 6.86 -1.79 2.07
CA LEU A 135 7.29 -2.72 3.12
C LEU A 135 7.82 -2.01 4.37
N ARG A 136 8.62 -0.95 4.22
CA ARG A 136 9.16 -0.16 5.33
C ARG A 136 8.07 0.49 6.19
N TYR A 137 6.94 0.85 5.59
CA TYR A 137 5.78 1.40 6.30
C TYR A 137 4.79 0.33 6.77
N GLY A 138 5.04 -0.96 6.53
CA GLY A 138 4.07 -2.02 6.82
C GLY A 138 2.76 -1.84 6.05
N THR A 139 2.83 -1.28 4.84
CA THR A 139 1.73 -1.17 3.89
C THR A 139 1.86 -2.33 2.93
N ILE A 140 0.95 -3.29 3.03
CA ILE A 140 1.16 -4.63 2.48
C ILE A 140 1.00 -4.61 0.95
N PRO A 141 2.03 -5.00 0.18
CA PRO A 141 1.92 -5.06 -1.26
C PRO A 141 0.93 -6.13 -1.72
N VAL A 142 0.05 -5.76 -2.65
CA VAL A 142 -0.63 -6.67 -3.57
C VAL A 142 -0.01 -6.45 -4.94
N SER A 143 0.75 -7.41 -5.45
CA SER A 143 1.66 -7.20 -6.58
C SER A 143 1.92 -8.46 -7.40
N LEU A 144 2.50 -8.27 -8.59
CA LEU A 144 3.26 -9.31 -9.28
C LEU A 144 4.50 -9.76 -8.47
N PRO A 145 5.10 -10.92 -8.80
CA PRO A 145 6.27 -11.42 -8.09
C PRO A 145 7.45 -10.44 -8.14
N SER A 146 8.21 -10.38 -7.05
CA SER A 146 9.44 -9.62 -6.90
C SER A 146 10.32 -10.30 -5.87
N GLU A 147 11.64 -10.13 -5.96
CA GLU A 147 12.60 -10.72 -5.03
C GLU A 147 12.41 -10.26 -3.57
N LEU A 148 11.76 -9.10 -3.36
CA LEU A 148 11.46 -8.55 -2.05
C LEU A 148 10.18 -9.13 -1.42
N LEU A 149 9.38 -9.85 -2.20
CA LEU A 149 8.03 -10.25 -1.85
C LEU A 149 7.94 -11.76 -1.63
N ALA A 150 7.44 -12.13 -0.45
CA ALA A 150 7.05 -13.49 -0.12
C ALA A 150 5.53 -13.52 0.10
N ASN A 151 4.83 -14.36 -0.66
CA ASN A 151 3.37 -14.48 -0.57
C ASN A 151 2.96 -14.95 0.84
N TYR A 152 1.96 -14.31 1.42
CA TYR A 152 1.54 -14.60 2.78
C TYR A 152 0.90 -15.98 2.90
N ASN A 153 1.42 -16.77 3.83
CA ASN A 153 0.90 -18.06 4.22
C ASN A 153 0.36 -18.00 5.65
N PRO A 154 -0.97 -17.98 5.86
CA PRO A 154 -1.57 -17.87 7.18
C PRO A 154 -1.29 -19.08 8.09
N VAL A 155 -1.00 -20.26 7.51
CA VAL A 155 -0.67 -21.47 8.32
C VAL A 155 0.72 -21.36 8.93
N GLN A 156 1.65 -20.74 8.21
CA GLN A 156 3.03 -20.56 8.66
C GLN A 156 3.27 -19.19 9.28
N GLU A 157 2.27 -18.31 9.27
CA GLU A 157 2.35 -16.91 9.68
C GLU A 157 3.52 -16.15 9.01
N SER A 158 3.86 -16.56 7.79
CA SER A 158 5.06 -16.12 7.05
C SER A 158 4.68 -15.40 5.76
N GLY A 159 5.61 -14.60 5.24
CA GLY A 159 5.39 -13.74 4.08
C GLY A 159 5.07 -12.30 4.45
N ASN A 160 5.16 -11.40 3.47
CA ASN A 160 5.06 -9.95 3.62
C ASN A 160 4.16 -9.27 2.57
N ALA A 161 3.52 -10.05 1.69
CA ALA A 161 2.70 -9.52 0.59
C ALA A 161 1.65 -10.53 0.12
N PHE A 162 0.73 -10.08 -0.73
CA PHE A 162 -0.18 -10.92 -1.49
C PHE A 162 0.21 -10.88 -2.96
N VAL A 163 0.82 -11.97 -3.44
CA VAL A 163 1.40 -12.04 -4.78
C VAL A 163 0.43 -12.76 -5.73
N TYR A 164 0.24 -12.21 -6.92
CA TYR A 164 -0.47 -12.87 -8.02
C TYR A 164 0.50 -13.17 -9.18
N GLU A 165 0.31 -14.31 -9.86
CA GLU A 165 1.35 -14.90 -10.72
C GLU A 165 1.60 -14.14 -12.04
N ASN A 166 0.56 -13.53 -12.62
CA ASN A 166 0.66 -12.78 -13.86
C ASN A 166 -0.40 -11.67 -13.96
N ALA A 167 -0.18 -10.73 -14.89
CA ALA A 167 -1.00 -9.52 -15.08
C ALA A 167 -2.41 -9.84 -15.62
N SER A 168 -3.26 -10.36 -14.75
CA SER A 168 -4.65 -10.73 -15.01
C SER A 168 -5.56 -10.06 -14.00
N ALA A 169 -6.64 -9.44 -14.47
CA ALA A 169 -7.61 -8.74 -13.61
C ALA A 169 -8.17 -9.67 -12.54
N TRP A 170 -8.46 -10.92 -12.91
CA TRP A 170 -8.98 -11.93 -11.99
C TRP A 170 -7.99 -12.33 -10.89
N LEU A 171 -6.71 -12.46 -11.23
CA LEU A 171 -5.70 -12.86 -10.24
C LEU A 171 -5.33 -11.69 -9.32
N CYS A 172 -5.21 -10.48 -9.88
CA CYS A 172 -5.04 -9.26 -9.09
C CYS A 172 -6.21 -9.07 -8.12
N PHE A 173 -7.45 -9.15 -8.62
CA PHE A 173 -8.65 -9.06 -7.79
C PHE A 173 -8.72 -10.17 -6.73
N GLY A 174 -8.40 -11.42 -7.09
CA GLY A 174 -8.37 -12.54 -6.15
C GLY A 174 -7.34 -12.35 -5.03
N SER A 175 -6.13 -11.87 -5.35
CA SER A 175 -5.11 -11.55 -4.34
C SER A 175 -5.50 -10.35 -3.47
N LEU A 176 -6.19 -9.36 -4.03
CA LEU A 176 -6.73 -8.23 -3.28
C LEU A 176 -7.82 -8.69 -2.31
N VAL A 177 -8.76 -9.55 -2.74
CA VAL A 177 -9.76 -10.15 -1.85
C VAL A 177 -9.09 -10.95 -0.73
N ARG A 178 -8.05 -11.73 -1.02
CA ARG A 178 -7.28 -12.43 0.03
C ARG A 178 -6.69 -11.45 1.06
N ALA A 179 -6.14 -10.32 0.61
CA ALA A 179 -5.62 -9.28 1.49
C ALA A 179 -6.73 -8.68 2.38
N LEU A 180 -7.87 -8.34 1.78
CA LEU A 180 -9.02 -7.76 2.48
C LEU A 180 -9.68 -8.72 3.48
N GLU A 181 -9.76 -10.01 3.15
CA GLU A 181 -10.24 -11.02 4.10
C GLU A 181 -9.26 -11.23 5.25
N THR A 182 -7.95 -11.23 4.97
CA THR A 182 -6.92 -11.33 6.02
C THR A 182 -6.92 -10.10 6.93
N PHE A 183 -7.18 -8.90 6.39
CA PHE A 183 -7.29 -7.65 7.15
C PHE A 183 -8.34 -7.72 8.28
N LYS A 184 -9.39 -8.53 8.10
CA LYS A 184 -10.43 -8.73 9.14
C LYS A 184 -9.91 -9.46 10.38
N PHE A 185 -8.72 -10.06 10.34
CA PHE A 185 -8.07 -10.74 11.44
C PHE A 185 -6.86 -9.92 11.93
N PRO A 186 -7.03 -9.10 12.99
CA PRO A 186 -5.99 -8.15 13.41
C PRO A 186 -4.68 -8.78 13.86
N TYR A 187 -4.71 -10.04 14.31
CA TYR A 187 -3.49 -10.77 14.67
C TYR A 187 -2.67 -11.07 13.41
N ASP A 188 -3.27 -11.75 12.43
CA ASP A 188 -2.64 -12.09 11.15
C ASP A 188 -2.16 -10.83 10.42
N TRP A 189 -3.00 -9.78 10.38
CA TRP A 189 -2.64 -8.53 9.75
C TRP A 189 -1.42 -7.86 10.41
N ARG A 190 -1.35 -7.82 11.74
CA ARG A 190 -0.17 -7.29 12.43
C ARG A 190 1.06 -8.14 12.16
N THR A 191 0.91 -9.45 12.05
CA THR A 191 2.02 -10.35 11.76
C THR A 191 2.61 -10.09 10.38
N ILE A 192 1.78 -10.01 9.33
CA ILE A 192 2.28 -9.68 7.98
C ILE A 192 2.91 -8.28 7.92
N GLN A 193 2.39 -7.30 8.65
CA GLN A 193 2.99 -5.96 8.75
C GLN A 193 4.36 -5.97 9.44
N LYS A 194 4.52 -6.76 10.51
CA LYS A 194 5.81 -6.95 11.17
C LYS A 194 6.81 -7.62 10.24
N ASN A 195 6.41 -8.70 9.58
CA ASN A 195 7.24 -9.40 8.60
C ASN A 195 7.74 -8.45 7.50
N ALA A 196 6.86 -7.56 7.01
CA ALA A 196 7.21 -6.55 6.02
C ALA A 196 8.30 -5.59 6.52
N ILE A 197 8.09 -4.95 7.67
CA ILE A 197 9.05 -3.97 8.21
C ILE A 197 10.39 -4.65 8.53
N GLU A 198 10.36 -5.79 9.22
CA GLU A 198 11.58 -6.50 9.63
C GLU A 198 12.38 -7.04 8.44
N SER A 199 11.73 -7.38 7.32
CA SER A 199 12.43 -7.78 6.09
C SER A 199 13.32 -6.65 5.53
N MET A 200 12.88 -5.40 5.68
CA MET A 200 13.64 -4.23 5.24
C MET A 200 14.73 -3.85 6.23
N ASP A 201 14.51 -4.05 7.53
CA ASP A 201 15.54 -3.85 8.55
C ASP A 201 16.72 -4.82 8.34
N ARG A 202 16.43 -6.09 8.04
CA ARG A 202 17.45 -7.10 7.72
C ARG A 202 18.24 -6.75 6.47
N LYS A 203 17.56 -6.36 5.38
CA LYS A 203 18.21 -5.94 4.13
C LYS A 203 19.16 -4.75 4.39
N THR A 204 18.68 -3.73 5.08
CA THR A 204 19.48 -2.53 5.42
C THR A 204 20.75 -2.90 6.21
N ALA A 205 20.67 -3.87 7.12
CA ALA A 205 21.82 -4.34 7.90
C ALA A 205 22.83 -5.17 7.09
N VAL A 206 22.40 -5.87 6.02
CA VAL A 206 23.28 -6.60 5.10
C VAL A 206 24.00 -5.62 4.18
N ASP A 207 23.27 -4.69 3.57
CA ASP A 207 23.84 -3.68 2.67
C ASP A 207 24.92 -2.81 3.36
N GLN A 208 24.78 -2.57 4.67
CA GLN A 208 25.79 -1.86 5.48
C GLN A 208 27.05 -2.69 5.74
N LYS A 209 26.96 -4.03 5.76
CA LYS A 209 28.11 -4.91 6.00
C LYS A 209 28.90 -5.21 4.73
N ASP A 210 28.23 -5.25 3.58
CA ASP A 210 28.87 -5.51 2.29
C ASP A 210 29.49 -4.24 1.65
N GLY A 211 29.20 -3.06 2.24
CA GLY A 211 29.75 -1.77 1.83
C GLY A 211 30.95 -1.27 2.64
N GLU A 212 31.40 -2.02 3.64
CA GLU A 212 32.66 -1.80 4.41
C GLU A 212 33.78 -2.71 3.89
#